data_AF-A0A4R4INT6-F1
#
_entry.id   AF-A0A4R4INT6-F1
#
_cell.length_a   1.000
_cell.length_b   1.000
_cell.length_c   1.000
_cell.angle_alpha   90.00
_cell.angle_beta   90.00
_cell.angle_gamma   90.00
#
_symmetry.space_group_name_H-M   'P 1'
#
loop_
_entity.id
_entity.type
_entity.pdbx_description
1 polymer ?
#
loop_
_entity_poly.entity_id
_entity_poly.type
_entity_poly.pdbx_seq_one_letter_code
_entity_poly.pdbx_strand_id
1 'polypeptide(L)'
;MTSREQFEKWLIETYPWGEEEVEKAFFQEEYQYYISDSSALHFAWAGWKTRGEIRVELPNYIDCDDDDELGIEYNRGIAHCDTHLKSQGVKVKLIPRDIKEESHDQ
;
A
#
# COMPACT_ATOMS: atom_id res chain seq x y z
N MET A 1 2.90 3.05 -20.81
CA MET A 1 3.14 1.68 -20.34
C MET A 1 1.81 0.97 -20.19
N THR A 2 1.72 -0.27 -20.60
CA THR A 2 0.52 -1.10 -20.42
C THR A 2 0.43 -1.60 -18.96
N SER A 3 -0.76 -2.06 -18.52
CA SER A 3 -0.94 -2.68 -17.19
C SER A 3 -0.03 -3.90 -16.99
N ARG A 4 0.30 -4.60 -18.08
CA ARG A 4 1.24 -5.70 -18.14
C ARG A 4 2.67 -5.28 -17.78
N GLU A 5 3.22 -4.30 -18.50
CA GLU A 5 4.59 -3.81 -18.26
C GLU A 5 4.78 -3.30 -16.83
N GLN A 6 3.73 -2.66 -16.28
CA GLN A 6 3.73 -2.19 -14.89
C GLN A 6 3.69 -3.34 -13.87
N PHE A 7 2.95 -4.41 -14.17
CA PHE A 7 2.92 -5.60 -13.33
C PHE A 7 4.24 -6.37 -13.38
N GLU A 8 4.77 -6.65 -14.57
CA GLU A 8 6.04 -7.35 -14.74
C GLU A 8 7.18 -6.62 -14.03
N LYS A 9 7.23 -5.29 -14.15
CA LYS A 9 8.18 -4.46 -13.40
C LYS A 9 8.00 -4.60 -11.88
N TRP A 10 6.77 -4.45 -11.37
CA TRP A 10 6.49 -4.60 -9.94
C TRP A 10 6.86 -6.00 -9.43
N LEU A 11 6.61 -7.03 -10.22
CA LEU A 11 6.87 -8.41 -9.89
C LEU A 11 8.37 -8.67 -9.67
N ILE A 12 9.21 -8.20 -10.60
CA ILE A 12 10.68 -8.29 -10.53
C ILE A 12 11.24 -7.45 -9.37
N GLU A 13 10.64 -6.29 -9.09
CA GLU A 13 11.06 -5.44 -7.96
C GLU A 13 10.65 -6.01 -6.59
N THR A 14 9.53 -6.73 -6.51
CA THR A 14 8.93 -7.20 -5.24
C THR A 14 9.38 -8.60 -4.88
N TYR A 15 9.53 -9.49 -5.86
CA TYR A 15 9.89 -10.88 -5.65
C TYR A 15 11.24 -11.18 -6.33
N PRO A 16 12.06 -12.08 -5.75
CA PRO A 16 13.35 -12.47 -6.32
C PRO A 16 13.16 -13.45 -7.50
N TRP A 17 12.18 -13.20 -8.37
CA TRP A 17 11.91 -14.04 -9.53
C TRP A 17 12.83 -13.64 -10.68
N GLY A 18 13.41 -14.64 -11.33
CA GLY A 18 14.27 -14.44 -12.50
C GLY A 18 13.46 -14.13 -13.76
N GLU A 19 14.09 -13.52 -14.77
CA GLU A 19 13.44 -13.21 -16.05
C GLU A 19 12.77 -14.45 -16.70
N GLU A 20 13.39 -15.63 -16.58
CA GLU A 20 12.84 -16.90 -17.08
C GLU A 20 11.53 -17.33 -16.41
N GLU A 21 11.29 -16.94 -15.16
CA GLU A 21 10.05 -17.26 -14.44
C GLU A 21 8.91 -16.34 -14.86
N VAL A 22 9.25 -15.11 -15.27
CA VAL A 22 8.31 -14.12 -15.83
C VAL A 22 7.95 -14.47 -17.28
N GLU A 23 8.91 -14.95 -18.09
CA GLU A 23 8.67 -15.37 -19.47
C GLU A 23 7.67 -16.53 -19.61
N LYS A 24 7.57 -17.39 -18.58
CA LYS A 24 6.59 -18.50 -18.53
C LYS A 24 5.16 -18.04 -18.23
N ALA A 25 4.97 -16.78 -17.82
CA ALA A 25 3.64 -16.22 -17.60
C ALA A 25 3.06 -15.69 -18.93
N PHE A 26 2.02 -16.35 -19.44
CA PHE A 26 1.33 -15.89 -20.65
C PHE A 26 0.25 -14.85 -20.32
N PHE A 27 0.30 -13.72 -21.02
CA PHE A 27 -0.72 -12.66 -20.95
C PHE A 27 -1.76 -12.89 -22.05
N GLN A 28 -3.01 -13.19 -21.67
CA GLN A 28 -4.12 -13.17 -22.62
C GLN A 28 -4.79 -11.78 -22.59
N GLU A 29 -5.08 -11.22 -23.76
CA GLU A 29 -5.47 -9.81 -23.98
C GLU A 29 -6.73 -9.35 -23.22
N GLU A 30 -7.51 -10.26 -22.61
CA GLU A 30 -8.77 -9.96 -21.88
C GLU A 30 -8.62 -9.79 -20.35
N TYR A 31 -7.47 -9.31 -19.84
CA TYR A 31 -7.25 -8.99 -18.41
C TYR A 31 -7.16 -10.17 -17.42
N GLN A 32 -6.90 -11.39 -17.89
CA GLN A 32 -6.69 -12.56 -17.06
C GLN A 32 -5.29 -13.17 -17.30
N TYR A 33 -4.46 -13.19 -16.25
CA TYR A 33 -3.27 -14.03 -16.23
C TYR A 33 -3.73 -15.48 -16.05
N TYR A 34 -3.57 -16.30 -17.10
CA TYR A 34 -3.53 -17.75 -16.97
C TYR A 34 -2.06 -18.14 -16.87
N ILE A 35 -1.58 -18.26 -15.63
CA ILE A 35 -0.28 -18.89 -15.41
C ILE A 35 -0.55 -20.39 -15.41
N SER A 36 -0.09 -21.08 -16.45
CA SER A 36 0.01 -22.53 -16.40
C SER A 36 0.99 -22.89 -15.28
N ASP A 37 0.45 -23.52 -14.24
CA ASP A 37 1.13 -24.34 -13.23
C ASP A 37 1.77 -23.66 -12.00
N SER A 38 1.77 -22.32 -11.86
CA SER A 38 2.27 -21.67 -10.63
C SER A 38 1.20 -20.88 -9.89
N SER A 39 0.73 -21.43 -8.76
CA SER A 39 -0.20 -20.77 -7.83
C SER A 39 0.35 -19.42 -7.32
N ALA A 40 1.66 -19.28 -7.19
CA ALA A 40 2.32 -18.08 -6.67
C ALA A 40 2.10 -16.83 -7.56
N LEU A 41 2.24 -16.98 -8.88
CA LEU A 41 2.01 -15.88 -9.84
C LEU A 41 0.54 -15.46 -9.88
N HIS A 42 -0.39 -16.40 -9.70
CA HIS A 42 -1.83 -16.10 -9.65
C HIS A 42 -2.15 -15.23 -8.43
N PHE A 43 -1.63 -15.60 -7.26
CA PHE A 43 -1.77 -14.80 -6.05
C PHE A 43 -1.10 -13.42 -6.18
N ALA A 44 0.08 -13.35 -6.82
CA ALA A 44 0.75 -12.08 -7.07
C ALA A 44 -0.07 -11.15 -7.98
N TRP A 45 -0.67 -11.66 -9.07
CA TRP A 45 -1.56 -10.90 -9.95
C TRP A 45 -2.82 -10.43 -9.23
N ALA A 46 -3.48 -11.32 -8.47
CA ALA A 46 -4.65 -10.97 -7.69
C ALA A 46 -4.34 -9.88 -6.66
N GLY A 47 -3.21 -9.99 -5.94
CA GLY A 47 -2.74 -8.98 -5.00
C GLY A 47 -2.38 -7.65 -5.68
N TRP A 48 -1.77 -7.68 -6.87
CA TRP A 48 -1.46 -6.47 -7.61
C TRP A 48 -2.71 -5.74 -8.10
N LYS A 49 -3.70 -6.47 -8.63
CA LYS A 49 -4.98 -5.87 -9.05
C LYS A 49 -5.73 -5.25 -7.89
N THR A 50 -5.70 -5.87 -6.72
CA THR A 50 -6.36 -5.34 -5.51
C THR A 50 -5.56 -4.22 -4.85
N ARG A 51 -4.27 -4.02 -5.17
CA ARG A 51 -3.47 -2.91 -4.60
C ARG A 51 -4.13 -1.54 -4.80
N GLY A 52 -4.81 -1.34 -5.93
CA GLY A 52 -5.55 -0.12 -6.22
C GLY A 52 -6.86 0.04 -5.43
N GLU A 53 -7.31 -1.00 -4.74
CA GLU A 53 -8.55 -1.08 -3.97
C GLU A 53 -8.31 -1.09 -2.46
N ILE A 54 -7.11 -1.45 -1.99
CA ILE A 54 -6.78 -1.44 -0.57
C ILE A 54 -6.88 -0.01 -0.03
N ARG A 55 -7.82 0.19 0.89
CA ARG A 55 -8.02 1.43 1.62
C ARG A 55 -7.67 1.23 3.08
N VAL A 56 -6.77 2.06 3.59
CA VAL A 56 -6.40 2.09 5.01
C VAL A 56 -6.85 3.42 5.60
N GLU A 57 -7.45 3.38 6.78
CA GLU A 57 -7.76 4.57 7.56
C GLU A 57 -6.62 4.85 8.52
N LEU A 58 -6.06 6.06 8.46
CA LEU A 58 -5.06 6.55 9.41
C LEU A 58 -5.69 7.67 10.26
N PRO A 59 -5.31 7.79 11.54
CA PRO A 59 -5.64 8.97 12.33
C PRO A 59 -5.20 10.25 11.63
N ASN A 60 -5.98 11.32 11.77
CA ASN A 60 -5.61 12.63 11.23
C ASN A 60 -4.47 13.26 12.03
N TYR A 61 -3.85 14.26 11.42
CA TYR A 61 -2.95 15.19 12.09
C TYR A 61 -3.68 15.89 13.23
N ILE A 62 -2.96 16.15 14.31
CA ILE A 62 -3.45 17.01 15.39
C ILE A 62 -2.92 18.43 15.20
N ASP A 63 -3.73 19.39 15.61
CA ASP A 63 -3.27 20.77 15.78
C ASP A 63 -2.43 20.84 17.05
N CYS A 64 -1.17 21.24 16.93
CA CYS A 64 -0.23 21.32 18.05
C CYS A 64 0.67 22.54 17.88
N ASP A 65 1.03 23.15 19.01
CA ASP A 65 1.96 24.28 19.05
C ASP A 65 3.38 23.85 18.65
N ASP A 66 4.21 24.81 18.24
CA ASP A 66 5.59 24.57 17.77
C ASP A 66 6.53 24.00 18.86
N ASP A 67 6.14 24.07 20.14
CA ASP A 67 6.86 23.54 21.29
C ASP A 67 6.27 22.24 21.87
N ASP A 68 5.15 21.75 21.33
CA ASP A 68 4.60 20.44 21.68
C ASP A 68 5.38 19.32 20.96
N GLU A 69 6.52 18.93 21.55
CA GLU A 69 7.37 17.86 21.02
C GLU A 69 6.60 16.56 20.75
N LEU A 70 5.64 16.21 21.59
CA LEU A 70 4.84 14.99 21.42
C LEU A 70 3.87 15.10 20.25
N GLY A 71 3.21 16.25 20.09
CA GLY A 71 2.33 16.51 18.96
C GLY A 71 3.08 16.55 17.63
N ILE A 72 4.28 17.14 17.62
CA ILE A 72 5.17 17.16 16.46
C ILE A 72 5.61 15.74 16.08
N GLU A 73 6.07 14.92 17.03
CA GLU A 73 6.49 13.54 16.76
C GLU A 73 5.31 12.66 16.32
N TYR A 74 4.13 12.85 16.90
CA TYR A 74 2.91 12.19 16.44
C TYR A 74 2.62 12.52 14.97
N ASN A 75 2.62 13.80 14.61
CA ASN A 75 2.37 14.25 13.24
C ASN A 75 3.44 13.73 12.26
N ARG A 76 4.71 13.67 12.67
CA ARG A 76 5.79 13.02 11.90
C ARG A 76 5.54 11.53 11.67
N GLY A 77 5.07 10.81 12.69
CA GLY A 77 4.67 9.41 12.58
C GLY A 77 3.55 9.20 11.57
N ILE A 78 2.49 10.01 11.64
CA ILE A 78 1.38 9.96 10.67
C ILE A 78 1.89 10.25 9.25
N ALA A 79 2.73 11.27 9.07
CA ALA A 79 3.31 11.61 7.76
C ALA A 79 4.18 10.49 7.19
N HIS A 80 4.98 9.82 8.03
CA HIS A 80 5.77 8.66 7.64
C HIS A 80 4.85 7.54 7.15
N CYS A 81 3.85 7.16 7.93
CA CYS A 81 2.92 6.09 7.57
C CYS A 81 2.16 6.39 6.28
N ASP A 82 1.62 7.60 6.11
CA ASP A 82 0.91 8.02 4.90
C ASP A 82 1.81 7.93 3.67
N THR A 83 3.04 8.45 3.77
CA THR A 83 4.03 8.42 2.69
C THR A 83 4.41 6.98 2.32
N HIS A 84 4.71 6.15 3.33
CA HIS A 84 5.11 4.77 3.10
C HIS A 84 3.98 3.98 2.44
N LEU A 85 2.76 4.03 2.97
CA LEU A 85 1.60 3.32 2.42
C LEU A 85 1.28 3.77 0.98
N LYS A 86 1.28 5.08 0.72
CA LYS A 86 1.09 5.61 -0.64
C LYS A 86 2.17 5.17 -1.61
N SER A 87 3.42 5.06 -1.16
CA SER A 87 4.52 4.54 -2.01
C SER A 87 4.31 3.09 -2.43
N GLN A 88 3.60 2.29 -1.61
CA GLN A 88 3.20 0.93 -1.94
C GLN A 88 1.91 0.87 -2.79
N GLY A 89 1.35 2.02 -3.16
CA GLY A 89 0.11 2.12 -3.93
C GLY A 89 -1.16 1.92 -3.12
N VAL A 90 -1.09 1.91 -1.78
CA VAL A 90 -2.24 1.83 -0.88
C VAL A 90 -2.95 3.18 -0.84
N LYS A 91 -4.28 3.17 -0.92
CA LYS A 91 -5.09 4.39 -0.75
C LYS A 91 -5.28 4.67 0.73
N VAL A 92 -4.82 5.82 1.19
CA VAL A 92 -4.95 6.24 2.59
C VAL A 92 -6.08 7.25 2.72
N LYS A 93 -6.90 7.10 3.76
CA LYS A 93 -7.92 8.07 4.19
C LYS A 93 -7.58 8.52 5.61
N LEU A 94 -7.32 9.82 5.78
CA LEU A 94 -7.15 10.40 7.11
C LEU A 94 -8.53 10.57 7.76
N ILE A 95 -8.71 9.97 8.93
CA ILE A 95 -9.95 10.05 9.69
C ILE A 95 -9.76 10.99 10.89
N PRO A 96 -10.67 11.98 11.11
CA PRO A 96 -10.65 12.79 12.31
C PRO A 96 -10.64 11.89 13.54
N ARG A 97 -9.72 12.15 14.47
CA ARG A 97 -9.73 11.49 15.77
C ARG A 97 -10.59 12.35 16.69
N ASP A 98 -11.72 11.82 17.15
CA ASP A 98 -12.38 12.36 18.34
C ASP A 98 -11.49 12.00 19.53
N ILE A 99 -10.53 12.87 19.85
CA ILE A 99 -9.83 12.79 21.12
C ILE A 99 -10.84 13.28 22.15
N LYS A 100 -11.71 12.37 22.63
CA LYS A 100 -12.35 12.60 23.91
C LYS A 100 -11.20 12.68 24.91
N GLU A 101 -10.99 13.86 25.49
CA GLU A 101 -10.26 13.98 26.73
C GLU A 101 -10.89 12.96 27.69
N GLU A 102 -10.21 11.83 27.91
CA GLU A 102 -10.50 11.03 29.09
C GLU A 102 -10.05 11.90 30.25
N SER A 103 -10.98 12.71 30.77
CA SER A 103 -10.87 13.38 32.03
C SER A 103 -10.72 12.29 33.09
N HIS A 104 -9.48 11.90 33.38
CA HIS A 104 -9.15 11.17 34.57
C HIS A 104 -9.27 12.12 35.76
N ASP A 105 -10.51 12.38 36.18
CA ASP A 105 -10.78 12.81 37.54
C ASP A 105 -10.42 11.63 38.46
N GLN A 106 -9.27 11.72 39.12
CA GLN A 106 -8.94 10.95 40.32
C GLN A 106 -8.69 11.90 41.49
#